data_AF-A0A7G2DA19-F1
#
_entry.id   AF-A0A7G2DA19-F1
#
_cell.length_a   1.000
_cell.length_b   1.000
_cell.length_c   1.000
_cell.angle_alpha   90.00
_cell.angle_beta   90.00
_cell.angle_gamma   90.00
#
_symmetry.space_group_name_H-M   'P 1'
#
loop_
_entity.id
_entity.type
_entity.pdbx_description
1 polymer ?
#
loop_
_entity_poly.entity_id
_entity_poly.type
_entity_poly.pdbx_seq_one_letter_code
_entity_poly.pdbx_strand_id
1 'polypeptide(L)' 'MFESEEEKRRISEEDDITEEIKDEYFATFEGLRKICEKLGMECRFERANRYVWITEMLTPDRKD' A
#
# COMPACT_ATOMS: atom_id res chain seq x y z
N MET A 1 1.13 -3.61 3.59
CA MET A 1 0.39 -2.42 3.06
C MET A 1 -1.08 -2.64 3.34
N PHE A 2 -1.81 -1.59 3.68
CA PHE A 2 -3.23 -1.66 4.04
C PHE A 2 -4.08 -0.86 3.07
N GLU A 3 -5.33 -1.28 2.88
CA GLU A 3 -6.31 -0.58 2.05
C GLU A 3 -6.61 0.80 2.63
N SER A 4 -6.69 0.90 3.96
CA SER A 4 -6.91 2.14 4.71
C SER A 4 -6.33 2.05 6.12
N GLU A 5 -6.26 3.18 6.82
CA GLU A 5 -5.91 3.22 8.25
C GLU A 5 -6.95 2.48 9.11
N GLU A 6 -8.21 2.44 8.69
CA GLU A 6 -9.27 1.69 9.37
C GLU A 6 -9.07 0.18 9.24
N GLU A 7 -8.68 -0.29 8.05
CA GLU A 7 -8.32 -1.70 7.85
C GLU A 7 -7.08 -2.06 8.66
N LYS A 8 -6.06 -1.19 8.68
CA LYS A 8 -4.85 -1.35 9.50
C LYS A 8 -5.21 -1.55 10.97
N ARG A 9 -6.07 -0.69 11.54
CA ARG A 9 -6.51 -0.80 12.94
C ARG A 9 -7.29 -2.09 13.21
N ARG A 10 -8.22 -2.46 12.32
CA ARG A 10 -9.01 -3.69 12.50
C ARG A 10 -8.13 -4.94 12.47
N ILE A 11 -7.23 -5.03 11.49
CA ILE A 11 -6.29 -6.16 11.38
C ILE A 11 -5.34 -6.22 12.57
N SER A 12 -4.85 -5.06 13.05
CA SER A 12 -3.95 -5.00 14.19
C SER A 12 -4.58 -5.51 15.49
N GLU A 13 -5.88 -5.22 15.67
CA GLU A 13 -6.66 -5.69 16.82
C GLU A 13 -7.07 -7.17 16.70
N GLU A 14 -7.53 -7.60 15.52
CA GLU A 14 -7.97 -8.99 15.29
C GLU A 14 -6.83 -10.01 15.43
N ASP A 15 -5.64 -9.66 14.97
CA ASP A 15 -4.51 -10.59 14.87
C ASP A 15 -3.45 -10.36 15.97
N ASP A 16 -3.71 -9.44 16.91
CA ASP A 16 -2.83 -9.08 18.04
C ASP A 16 -1.39 -8.67 17.61
N ILE A 17 -1.29 -8.01 16.45
CA ILE A 17 -0.01 -7.55 15.85
C ILE A 17 0.17 -6.02 15.92
N THR A 18 -0.41 -5.40 16.94
CA THR A 18 -0.49 -3.93 17.05
C THR A 18 0.88 -3.28 17.21
N GLU A 19 1.81 -3.92 17.91
CA GLU A 19 3.14 -3.35 18.14
C GLU A 19 4.04 -3.51 16.91
N GLU A 20 3.98 -4.65 16.23
CA GLU A 20 4.67 -4.91 14.96
C GLU A 20 4.24 -3.91 13.89
N ILE A 21 2.93 -3.61 13.80
CA ILE A 21 2.39 -2.64 12.85
C ILE A 21 2.82 -1.20 13.16
N LYS A 22 3.10 -0.87 14.43
CA LYS A 22 3.57 0.48 14.84
C LYS A 22 5.06 0.66 14.56
N ASP A 23 5.84 -0.39 14.73
CA ASP A 23 7.29 -0.37 14.51
C ASP A 23 7.66 -0.36 13.02
N GLU A 24 6.76 -0.82 12.15
CA GLU A 24 6.97 -0.87 10.70
C GLU A 24 6.31 0.31 9.94
N TYR A 25 7.00 0.82 8.91
CA TYR A 25 6.52 1.89 8.03
C TYR A 25 5.54 1.37 6.96
N PHE A 26 4.46 0.72 7.38
CA PHE A 26 3.43 0.27 6.44
C PHE A 26 2.71 1.46 5.78
N ALA A 27 2.75 1.51 4.45
CA ALA A 27 1.97 2.44 3.64
C ALA A 27 0.52 1.98 3.46
N THR A 28 -0.36 2.93 3.15
CA THR A 28 -1.72 2.69 2.63
C THR A 28 -1.76 2.85 1.11
N PHE A 29 -2.80 2.34 0.45
CA PHE A 29 -3.01 2.58 -0.98
C PHE A 29 -3.09 4.05 -1.34
N GLU A 30 -3.79 4.83 -0.53
CA GLU A 30 -3.88 6.27 -0.77
C GLU A 30 -2.50 6.92 -0.69
N GLY A 31 -1.70 6.54 0.31
CA GLY A 31 -0.32 7.00 0.44
C GLY A 31 0.53 6.65 -0.78
N LEU A 32 0.49 5.40 -1.22
CA LEU A 32 1.32 4.96 -2.35
C LEU A 32 0.83 5.55 -3.69
N ARG A 33 -0.49 5.66 -3.92
CA ARG A 33 -1.03 6.34 -5.11
C ARG A 33 -0.57 7.80 -5.21
N LYS A 34 -0.64 8.55 -4.11
CA LYS A 34 -0.15 9.95 -4.08
C LYS A 34 1.34 10.05 -4.39
N ILE A 35 2.14 9.07 -3.98
CA ILE A 35 3.57 9.00 -4.33
C ILE A 35 3.72 8.73 -5.83
N CYS A 36 3.01 7.75 -6.37
CA CYS A 36 3.04 7.42 -7.80
C CYS A 36 2.63 8.61 -8.67
N GLU A 37 1.54 9.31 -8.34
CA GLU A 37 1.08 10.50 -9.04
C GLU A 37 2.14 11.61 -9.07
N LYS A 38 2.80 11.88 -7.92
CA LYS A 38 3.90 12.86 -7.84
C LYS A 38 5.10 12.49 -8.71
N LEU A 39 5.32 11.19 -8.92
CA LEU A 39 6.37 10.67 -9.80
C LEU A 39 5.92 10.57 -11.26
N GLY A 40 4.67 10.91 -11.56
CA GLY A 40 4.09 10.77 -12.90
C GLY A 40 3.93 9.30 -13.31
N MET A 41 3.72 8.40 -12.35
CA MET A 41 3.55 6.97 -12.58
C MET A 41 2.10 6.54 -12.33
N GLU A 42 1.62 5.56 -13.09
CA GLU A 42 0.40 4.84 -12.78
C GLU A 42 0.73 3.68 -11.83
N CYS A 43 -0.15 3.39 -10.87
CA CYS A 43 0.05 2.30 -9.93
C CYS A 43 -1.15 1.36 -9.87
N ARG A 44 -0.88 0.06 -10.01
CA ARG A 44 -1.85 -1.03 -9.88
C ARG A 44 -1.52 -1.88 -8.68
N PHE A 45 -2.55 -2.42 -8.06
CA PHE A 45 -2.45 -3.15 -6.80
C PHE A 45 -3.19 -4.48 -6.94
N GLU A 46 -2.50 -5.58 -6.66
CA GLU A 46 -3.09 -6.91 -6.63
C GLU A 46 -2.85 -7.53 -5.24
N ARG A 47 -3.90 -8.11 -4.66
CA ARG A 47 -3.80 -8.74 -3.34
C ARG A 47 -3.20 -10.13 -3.48
N ALA A 48 -2.02 -10.36 -2.91
CA ALA A 48 -1.41 -11.69 -2.88
C ALA A 48 -1.90 -12.52 -1.68
N ASN A 49 -2.10 -11.88 -0.52
CA ASN A 49 -2.74 -12.48 0.65
C ASN A 49 -3.31 -11.40 1.59
N ARG A 50 -3.67 -11.79 2.83
CA ARG A 50 -4.27 -10.88 3.82
C ARG A 50 -3.41 -9.63 4.11
N TYR A 51 -2.07 -9.76 4.14
CA TYR A 51 -1.13 -8.68 4.51
C TYR A 51 -0.25 -8.20 3.34
N VAL A 52 -0.10 -9.03 2.30
CA VAL A 52 0.81 -8.79 1.17
C VAL A 52 0.05 -8.37 -0.07
N TRP A 53 0.55 -7.30 -0.68
CA TRP A 53 0.07 -6.75 -1.93
C TRP A 53 1.23 -6.67 -2.92
N ILE A 54 0.94 -7.00 -4.18
CA ILE A 54 1.84 -6.77 -5.31
C ILE A 54 1.46 -5.41 -5.89
N THR A 55 2.45 -4.54 -6.01
CA THR A 55 2.29 -3.22 -6.64
C THR A 55 3.05 -3.19 -7.96
N GLU A 56 2.34 -2.92 -9.05
CA GLU A 56 2.96 -2.59 -10.33
C GLU A 56 3.01 -1.07 -10.48
N MET A 57 4.20 -0.53 -10.70
CA MET A 57 4.42 0.89 -10.98
C MET A 57 4.76 1.04 -12.45
N LEU A 58 3.87 1.69 -13.20
CA LEU A 58 3.97 1.86 -14.63
C LEU A 58 4.42 3.29 -14.94
N THR A 59 5.52 3.42 -15.68
CA THR A 59 5.87 4.71 -16.29
C THR A 59 4.97 4.93 -17.50
N PRO A 60 4.38 6.12 -17.70
CA PRO A 60 3.73 6.43 -18.95
C PRO A 60 4.75 6.28 -20.07
N ASP A 61 4.39 5.54 -21.13
CA ASP A 61 5.23 5.34 -22.31
C ASP A 61 5.72 6.71 -22.80
N ARG A 62 7.01 6.96 -22.61
CA ARG A 62 7.68 8.12 -23.21
C ARG A 62 7.78 7.81 -24.70
N LYS A 63 6.80 8.27 -25.47
CA LYS A 63 6.99 8.41 -26.92
C LYS A 63 8.00 9.52 -27.13
N ASP A 64 9.27 9.15 -27.20
CA ASP A 64 10.34 10.00 -27.74
C ASP A 64 10.10 10.28 -29.24
#